data_AF-T2CZT2-F1
#
_entry.id   AF-T2CZT2-F1
#
_cell.length_a   1.000
_cell.length_b   1.000
_cell.length_c   1.000
_cell.angle_alpha   90.00
_cell.angle_beta   90.00
_cell.angle_gamma   90.00
#
_symmetry.space_group_name_H-M   'P 1'
#
loop_
_entity.id
_entity.type
_entity.pdbx_description
1 polymer ?
#
loop_
_entity_poly.entity_id
_entity_poly.type
_entity_poly.pdbx_seq_one_letter_code
_entity_poly.pdbx_strand_id
1 'polypeptide(L)'
;VGGSDLGPLMVTHALSDFKVQTEKPLNVHFVSTMDGSQLSEKLHRLRPGTTLFIISSKSFGTIDTLSNAHTARQWLEKALGECTRV
;
A
#
# COMPACT_ATOMS: atom_id res chain seq x y z
N VAL A 1 7.72 7.30 -0.85
CA VAL A 1 8.04 8.72 -0.54
C VAL A 1 8.59 9.43 -1.77
N GLY A 2 8.28 10.71 -1.95
CA GLY A 2 8.78 11.52 -3.07
C GLY A 2 8.23 11.04 -4.42
N GLY A 3 9.08 10.99 -5.45
CA GLY A 3 8.67 10.60 -6.81
C GLY A 3 8.06 9.19 -6.92
N SER A 4 8.39 8.29 -5.99
CA SER A 4 7.82 6.93 -5.94
C SER A 4 6.34 6.90 -5.50
N ASP A 5 5.82 8.03 -5.00
CA ASP A 5 4.45 8.20 -4.49
C ASP A 5 3.68 9.25 -5.32
N LEU A 6 4.28 10.44 -5.52
CA LEU A 6 3.63 11.58 -6.15
C LEU A 6 3.21 11.32 -7.60
N GLY A 7 4.03 10.61 -8.39
CA GLY A 7 3.72 10.29 -9.79
C GLY A 7 2.49 9.38 -9.90
N PRO A 8 2.51 8.19 -9.28
CA PRO A 8 1.35 7.29 -9.26
C PRO A 8 0.08 7.94 -8.69
N LEU A 9 0.19 8.72 -7.62
CA LEU A 9 -0.93 9.45 -7.02
C LEU A 9 -1.54 10.43 -8.02
N MET A 10 -0.70 11.26 -8.66
CA MET A 10 -1.12 12.26 -9.63
C MET A 10 -1.82 11.63 -10.84
N VAL A 11 -1.22 10.59 -11.45
CA VAL A 11 -1.80 9.96 -12.64
C VAL A 11 -3.11 9.25 -12.31
N THR A 12 -3.19 8.58 -11.16
CA THR A 12 -4.43 7.94 -10.70
C THR A 12 -5.55 8.95 -10.51
N HIS A 13 -5.23 10.13 -9.99
CA HIS A 13 -6.18 11.22 -9.84
C HIS A 13 -6.57 11.83 -11.18
N ALA A 14 -5.59 12.15 -12.04
CA ALA A 14 -5.83 12.78 -13.34
C ALA A 14 -6.66 11.91 -14.30
N LEU A 15 -6.57 10.58 -14.17
CA LEU A 15 -7.31 9.62 -14.98
C LEU A 15 -8.57 9.07 -14.28
N SER A 16 -9.06 9.70 -13.21
CA SER A 16 -10.19 9.19 -12.41
C SER A 16 -11.44 8.91 -13.25
N ASP A 17 -11.69 9.75 -14.26
CA ASP A 17 -12.87 9.68 -15.12
C ASP A 17 -12.80 8.52 -16.12
N PHE A 18 -11.60 7.98 -16.35
CA PHE A 18 -11.36 6.85 -17.24
C PHE A 18 -11.33 5.51 -16.50
N LYS A 19 -11.74 5.49 -15.22
CA LYS A 19 -11.78 4.25 -14.43
C LYS A 19 -12.78 3.27 -15.03
N VAL A 20 -12.28 2.13 -15.50
CA VAL A 20 -13.10 1.03 -16.02
C VAL A 20 -13.87 0.37 -14.87
N GLN A 21 -15.18 0.18 -15.04
CA GLN A 21 -15.98 -0.58 -14.11
C GLN A 21 -15.73 -2.08 -14.29
N THR A 22 -15.34 -2.74 -13.21
CA THR A 22 -15.09 -4.19 -13.14
C THR A 22 -16.03 -4.81 -12.13
N GLU A 23 -16.32 -6.11 -12.25
CA GLU A 23 -17.16 -6.85 -11.28
C GLU A 23 -16.71 -6.67 -9.82
N LYS A 24 -15.40 -6.52 -9.59
CA LYS A 24 -14.81 -6.24 -8.27
C LYS A 24 -13.99 -4.94 -8.32
N PRO A 25 -14.58 -3.78 -8.02
CA PRO A 25 -13.88 -2.50 -8.13
C PRO A 25 -12.68 -2.44 -7.19
N LEU A 26 -11.54 -2.02 -7.72
CA LEU A 26 -10.32 -1.81 -6.93
C LEU A 26 -10.34 -0.44 -6.27
N ASN A 27 -10.09 -0.44 -4.96
CA ASN A 27 -9.80 0.75 -4.18
C ASN A 27 -8.27 0.90 -4.11
N VAL A 28 -7.77 2.06 -4.50
CA VAL A 28 -6.34 2.36 -4.51
C VAL A 28 -6.05 3.34 -3.37
N HIS A 29 -5.02 3.05 -2.60
CA HIS A 29 -4.58 3.89 -1.48
C HIS A 29 -3.09 4.13 -1.58
N PHE A 30 -2.68 5.36 -1.28
CA PHE A 30 -1.29 5.78 -1.27
C PHE A 30 -0.83 6.02 0.17
N VAL A 31 0.38 5.57 0.48
CA VAL A 31 1.01 5.72 1.80
C VAL A 31 2.46 6.13 1.63
N SER A 32 2.85 7.24 2.24
CA SER A 32 4.21 7.77 2.15
C SER A 32 4.71 8.47 3.40
N THR A 33 3.89 8.66 4.43
CA THR A 33 4.33 9.28 5.69
C THR A 33 5.09 8.26 6.56
N MET A 34 6.11 8.73 7.28
CA MET A 34 6.92 7.89 8.19
C MET A 34 6.26 7.68 9.56
N ASP A 35 5.40 8.62 9.97
CA ASP A 35 4.75 8.63 11.29
C ASP A 35 3.75 7.46 11.49
N GLY A 36 3.45 6.70 10.43
CA GLY A 36 2.62 5.51 10.46
C GLY A 36 1.12 5.77 10.65
N SER A 37 0.72 7.02 10.90
CA SER A 37 -0.68 7.41 11.13
C SER A 37 -1.54 7.10 9.89
N GLN A 38 -1.05 7.49 8.71
CA GLN A 38 -1.69 7.27 7.42
C GLN A 38 -1.89 5.78 7.11
N LEU A 39 -0.88 4.95 7.39
CA LEU A 39 -0.97 3.51 7.19
C LEU A 39 -1.98 2.90 8.17
N SER A 40 -1.84 3.22 9.46
CA SER A 40 -2.67 2.68 10.53
C SER A 40 -4.16 2.94 10.30
N GLU A 41 -4.55 4.17 9.92
CA GLU A 41 -5.94 4.51 9.63
C GLU A 41 -6.52 3.63 8.51
N LYS A 42 -5.73 3.39 7.45
CA LYS A 42 -6.15 2.55 6.32
C LYS A 42 -6.27 1.09 6.74
N LEU A 43 -5.27 0.54 7.44
CA LEU A 43 -5.27 -0.85 7.87
C LEU A 43 -6.47 -1.18 8.78
N HIS A 44 -6.99 -0.20 9.52
CA HIS A 44 -8.20 -0.38 10.34
C HIS A 44 -9.48 -0.60 9.52
N ARG A 45 -9.51 -0.19 8.25
CA ARG A 45 -10.68 -0.29 7.35
C ARG A 45 -10.51 -1.37 6.26
N LEU A 46 -9.32 -1.93 6.12
CA LEU A 46 -8.98 -2.89 5.07
C LEU A 46 -9.05 -4.34 5.56
N ARG A 47 -9.29 -5.28 4.65
CA ARG A 47 -9.29 -6.72 4.94
C ARG A 47 -8.00 -7.36 4.42
N PRO A 48 -7.23 -8.06 5.28
CA PRO A 48 -5.97 -8.71 4.88
C PRO A 48 -6.10 -9.60 3.63
N GLY A 49 -7.10 -10.48 3.59
CA GLY A 49 -7.31 -11.42 2.48
C GLY A 49 -7.73 -10.80 1.14
N THR A 50 -8.00 -9.49 1.09
CA THR A 50 -8.39 -8.78 -0.14
C THR A 50 -7.54 -7.53 -0.39
N THR A 51 -6.37 -7.42 0.24
CA THR A 51 -5.49 -6.23 0.12
C THR A 51 -4.16 -6.62 -0.50
N LEU A 52 -3.79 -5.96 -1.59
CA LEU A 52 -2.47 -6.05 -2.22
C LEU A 52 -1.63 -4.83 -1.82
N PHE A 53 -0.42 -5.05 -1.33
CA PHE A 53 0.56 -3.99 -1.12
C PHE A 53 1.57 -3.94 -2.27
N ILE A 54 1.83 -2.75 -2.78
CA ILE A 54 2.86 -2.49 -3.79
C ILE A 54 3.91 -1.59 -3.14
N ILE A 55 5.13 -2.10 -2.98
CA ILE A 55 6.24 -1.35 -2.39
C ILE A 55 7.02 -0.64 -3.49
N SER A 56 6.97 0.69 -3.48
CA SER A 56 7.60 1.54 -4.50
C SER A 56 8.79 2.30 -3.90
N SER A 57 10.01 1.85 -4.19
CA SER A 57 11.26 2.52 -3.81
C SER A 57 12.33 2.26 -4.86
N LYS A 58 12.99 3.32 -5.35
CA LYS A 58 14.09 3.21 -6.32
C LYS A 58 15.25 2.36 -5.81
N SER A 59 15.64 2.54 -4.55
CA SER A 59 16.81 1.88 -3.97
C SER A 59 16.46 0.68 -3.11
N PHE A 60 15.17 0.46 -2.80
CA PHE A 60 14.73 -0.50 -1.77
C PHE A 60 15.40 -0.30 -0.39
N GLY A 61 16.03 0.85 -0.16
CA GLY A 61 16.69 1.21 1.11
C GLY A 61 16.08 2.45 1.77
N THR A 62 14.99 3.00 1.23
CA THR A 62 14.33 4.18 1.80
C THR A 62 13.68 3.83 3.13
N ILE A 63 14.24 4.33 4.24
CA ILE A 63 13.84 4.00 5.62
C ILE A 63 12.32 4.13 5.83
N ASP A 64 11.73 5.24 5.42
CA ASP A 64 10.31 5.54 5.55
C ASP A 64 9.43 4.50 4.82
N THR A 65 9.89 4.04 3.65
CA THR A 65 9.16 3.05 2.83
C THR A 65 9.32 1.65 3.41
N LEU A 66 10.52 1.30 3.89
CA LEU A 66 10.78 0.03 4.55
C LEU A 66 10.01 -0.10 5.87
N SER A 67 9.95 0.97 6.66
CA SER A 67 9.15 1.02 7.91
C SER A 67 7.68 0.67 7.63
N ASN A 68 7.06 1.35 6.66
CA ASN A 68 5.68 1.06 6.23
C ASN A 68 5.52 -0.37 5.69
N ALA A 69 6.47 -0.86 4.89
CA ALA A 69 6.45 -2.22 4.35
C ALA A 69 6.51 -3.27 5.46
N HIS A 70 7.35 -3.06 6.49
CA HIS A 70 7.42 -3.95 7.64
C HIS A 70 6.11 -3.96 8.43
N THR A 71 5.50 -2.80 8.69
CA THR A 71 4.20 -2.70 9.35
C THR A 71 3.11 -3.43 8.56
N ALA A 72 3.04 -3.23 7.23
CA ALA A 72 2.08 -3.91 6.37
C ALA A 72 2.28 -5.43 6.37
N ARG A 73 3.52 -5.90 6.33
CA ARG A 73 3.86 -7.33 6.40
C ARG A 73 3.41 -7.94 7.72
N GLN A 74 3.76 -7.31 8.85
CA GLN A 74 3.34 -7.79 10.18
C GLN A 74 1.81 -7.84 10.32
N TRP A 75 1.11 -6.85 9.74
CA TRP A 75 -0.35 -6.83 9.72
C TRP A 75 -0.94 -8.00 8.92
N LEU A 76 -0.35 -8.33 7.75
CA LEU A 76 -0.75 -9.50 6.97
C LEU A 76 -0.45 -10.81 7.71
N GLU A 77 0.75 -10.97 8.26
CA GLU A 77 1.19 -12.17 8.97
C GLU A 77 0.31 -12.46 10.19
N LYS A 78 -0.07 -11.42 10.94
CA LYS A 78 -0.96 -11.55 12.10
C LYS A 78 -2.34 -12.10 11.72
N ALA A 79 -2.82 -11.84 10.51
CA ALA A 79 -4.15 -12.21 10.07
C ALA A 79 -4.21 -13.47 9.19
N LEU A 80 -3.18 -13.70 8.37
CA LEU A 80 -3.13 -14.78 7.38
C LEU A 80 -2.15 -15.89 7.76
N GLY A 81 -1.37 -15.71 8.83
CA GLY A 81 -0.26 -16.58 9.21
C GLY A 81 1.04 -16.21 8.51
N GLU A 82 2.15 -16.77 8.99
CA GLU A 82 3.43 -16.63 8.31
C GLU A 82 3.48 -17.51 7.06
N CYS A 83 3.90 -16.92 5.94
CA CYS A 83 4.25 -17.71 4.77
C CYS A 83 5.65 -18.30 4.99
N THR A 84 5.70 -19.49 5.63
CA THR A 84 6.93 -20.26 5.70
C THR A 84 7.24 -20.76 4.29
N ARG A 85 8.19 -20.12 3.61
CA ARG A 85 8.77 -20.69 2.39
C ARG A 85 9.50 -21.97 2.79
N VAL A 86 8.97 -23.12 2.36
CA VAL A 86 9.63 -24.43 2.41
C VAL A 86 10.78 -24.45 1.40
#